data_AF-Q05XY5-F1
#
_entry.id   AF-Q05XY5-F1
#
_cell.length_a   1.000
_cell.length_b   1.000
_cell.length_c   1.000
_cell.angle_alpha   90.00
_cell.angle_beta   90.00
_cell.angle_gamma   90.00
#
_symmetry.space_group_name_H-M   'P 1'
#
loop_
_entity.id
_entity.type
_entity.pdbx_description
1 polymer ?
#
loop_
_entity_poly.entity_id
_entity_poly.type
_entity_poly.pdbx_seq_one_letter_code
_entity_poly.pdbx_strand_id
1 'polypeptide(L)'
;MATAATTWVDSNLVRQSLKLGLSVLITCAMAHHFQRVIFLWYPLLAVIFVVDEEDENTLQAARGRILGTVAGGLVAFIVHTILTGWMGILVSLLISIPLLRRLGWTSGLSTAAVITILFLGIPDYARLNWDYVFNRSVDTVIGIVVALVMSRLLWPKNRLARLTELDALQKKLLQQRLNVHQQALKQGEPAERVNAGPLTHTLLEMERLVSTSSNLPSSTQRAMTQQRWRQRMLLWHALHTRLFLMERLMERYYRQHDQPSPQLSRQFDRTPPLHWERLQLTELNDHLPALRIALEGQITELRWLMRSQARLEQAITP
;
A
#
# COMPACT_ATOMS: atom_id res chain seq x y z
N MET A 1 9.84 -18.18 -11.22
CA MET A 1 9.32 -17.35 -10.10
C MET A 1 8.85 -15.94 -10.53
N ALA A 2 9.05 -15.49 -11.78
CA ALA A 2 8.53 -14.20 -12.28
C ALA A 2 7.00 -14.17 -12.50
N THR A 3 6.36 -15.31 -12.74
CA THR A 3 4.95 -15.43 -13.14
C THR A 3 3.94 -15.10 -12.03
N ALA A 4 4.29 -15.30 -10.76
CA ALA A 4 3.41 -14.94 -9.67
C ALA A 4 3.38 -13.41 -9.49
N ALA A 5 4.54 -12.74 -9.47
CA ALA A 5 4.59 -11.28 -9.31
C ALA A 5 3.91 -10.53 -10.47
N THR A 6 4.03 -11.02 -11.71
CA THR A 6 3.36 -10.42 -12.88
C THR A 6 1.83 -10.54 -12.78
N THR A 7 1.31 -11.73 -12.45
CA THR A 7 -0.16 -11.94 -12.36
C THR A 7 -0.84 -11.05 -11.31
N TRP A 8 -0.17 -10.76 -10.18
CA TRP A 8 -0.68 -9.82 -9.18
C TRP A 8 -0.74 -8.38 -9.68
N VAL A 9 0.33 -7.92 -10.33
CA VAL A 9 0.42 -6.56 -10.90
C VAL A 9 -0.61 -6.40 -12.02
N ASP A 10 -0.73 -7.39 -12.90
CA ASP A 10 -1.69 -7.38 -14.02
C ASP A 10 -3.15 -7.32 -13.51
N SER A 11 -3.49 -8.08 -12.47
CA SER A 11 -4.86 -8.10 -11.94
C SER A 11 -5.29 -6.78 -11.27
N ASN A 12 -4.35 -6.08 -10.62
CA ASN A 12 -4.60 -4.77 -10.02
C ASN A 12 -4.67 -3.68 -11.09
N LEU A 13 -3.77 -3.72 -12.09
CA LEU A 13 -3.80 -2.79 -13.22
C LEU A 13 -5.10 -2.90 -14.01
N VAL A 14 -5.56 -4.12 -14.32
CA VAL A 14 -6.83 -4.35 -15.02
C VAL A 14 -8.00 -3.82 -14.21
N ARG A 15 -8.02 -4.06 -12.89
CA ARG A 15 -9.07 -3.57 -11.99
C ARG A 15 -9.11 -2.04 -11.93
N GLN A 16 -7.96 -1.39 -11.78
CA GLN A 16 -7.84 0.07 -11.75
C GLN A 16 -8.24 0.68 -13.10
N SER A 17 -7.79 0.09 -14.21
CA SER A 17 -8.12 0.53 -15.56
C SER A 17 -9.62 0.43 -15.84
N LEU A 18 -10.26 -0.69 -15.47
CA LEU A 18 -11.70 -0.88 -15.65
C LEU A 18 -12.51 0.10 -14.80
N LYS A 19 -12.06 0.33 -13.56
CA LYS A 19 -12.68 1.29 -12.64
C LYS A 19 -12.59 2.72 -13.17
N LEU A 20 -11.44 3.12 -13.70
CA LEU A 20 -11.25 4.42 -14.33
C LEU A 20 -12.13 4.56 -15.57
N GLY A 21 -12.10 3.57 -16.46
CA GLY A 21 -12.91 3.54 -17.69
C GLY A 21 -14.41 3.65 -17.40
N LEU A 22 -14.94 2.88 -16.44
CA LEU A 22 -16.36 2.93 -16.09
C LEU A 22 -16.74 4.26 -15.42
N SER A 23 -15.89 4.79 -14.55
CA SER A 23 -16.12 6.08 -13.89
C SER A 23 -16.17 7.22 -14.92
N VAL A 24 -15.27 7.22 -15.91
CA VAL A 24 -15.27 8.18 -17.01
C VAL A 24 -16.52 8.02 -17.88
N LEU A 25 -16.89 6.79 -18.26
CA LEU A 25 -18.08 6.51 -19.07
C LEU A 25 -19.35 7.03 -18.41
N ILE A 26 -19.53 6.78 -17.11
CA ILE A 26 -20.70 7.24 -16.35
C ILE A 26 -20.70 8.76 -16.22
N THR A 27 -19.53 9.37 -16.01
CA THR A 27 -19.41 10.83 -15.94
C THR A 27 -19.79 11.48 -17.28
N CYS A 28 -19.35 10.90 -18.40
CA CYS A 28 -19.77 11.32 -19.74
C CYS A 28 -21.27 11.15 -19.97
N ALA A 29 -21.82 9.99 -19.60
CA ALA A 29 -23.26 9.73 -19.73
C ALA A 29 -24.10 10.73 -18.91
N MET A 30 -23.66 11.07 -17.71
CA MET A 30 -24.32 12.04 -16.85
C MET A 30 -24.22 13.46 -17.40
N ALA A 31 -23.04 13.88 -17.84
CA ALA A 31 -22.84 15.20 -18.46
C ALA A 31 -23.65 15.37 -19.76
N HIS A 32 -23.77 14.30 -20.56
CA HIS A 32 -24.64 14.29 -21.74
C HIS A 32 -26.12 14.38 -21.36
N HIS A 33 -26.57 13.63 -20.34
CA HIS A 33 -27.95 13.66 -19.85
C HIS A 33 -28.36 15.04 -19.32
N PHE A 34 -27.47 15.73 -18.61
CA PHE A 34 -27.73 17.08 -18.07
C PHE A 34 -27.45 18.23 -19.06
N GLN A 35 -27.12 17.92 -20.32
CA GLN A 35 -26.74 18.89 -21.35
C GLN A 35 -25.60 19.85 -20.93
N ARG A 36 -24.76 19.46 -19.95
CA ARG A 36 -23.61 20.23 -19.46
C ARG A 36 -22.32 19.90 -20.22
N VAL A 37 -22.41 19.61 -21.52
CA VAL A 37 -21.29 19.11 -22.34
C VAL A 37 -20.13 20.11 -22.41
N ILE A 38 -20.41 21.42 -22.33
CA ILE A 38 -19.39 22.49 -22.29
C ILE A 38 -18.43 22.34 -21.10
N PHE A 39 -18.91 21.81 -19.97
CA PHE A 39 -18.11 21.63 -18.76
C PHE A 39 -17.57 20.21 -18.61
N LEU A 40 -17.77 19.33 -19.59
CA LEU A 40 -17.44 17.90 -19.51
C LEU A 40 -15.97 17.62 -19.13
N TRP A 41 -15.04 18.45 -19.60
CA TRP A 41 -13.60 18.34 -19.29
C TRP A 41 -13.31 18.33 -17.78
N TYR A 42 -14.13 19.03 -17.01
CA TYR A 42 -13.89 19.33 -15.60
C TYR A 42 -14.22 18.19 -14.62
N PRO A 43 -15.43 17.59 -14.68
CA PRO A 43 -15.70 16.34 -13.96
C PRO A 43 -14.79 15.20 -14.40
N LEU A 44 -14.41 15.15 -15.69
CA LEU A 44 -13.61 14.06 -16.25
C LEU A 44 -12.17 14.09 -15.72
N LEU A 45 -11.54 15.27 -15.68
CA LEU A 45 -10.26 15.45 -14.97
C LEU A 45 -10.38 15.09 -13.49
N ALA A 46 -11.45 15.53 -12.80
CA ALA A 46 -11.64 15.20 -11.39
C ALA A 46 -11.70 13.68 -11.17
N VAL A 47 -12.43 12.96 -12.02
CA VAL A 47 -12.56 11.50 -11.98
C VAL A 47 -11.24 10.80 -12.25
N ILE A 48 -10.54 11.15 -13.34
CA ILE A 48 -9.23 10.58 -13.67
C ILE A 48 -8.30 10.75 -12.49
N PHE A 49 -8.17 11.98 -12.02
CA PHE A 49 -7.27 12.28 -10.93
C PHE A 49 -7.68 11.53 -9.65
N VAL A 50 -8.98 11.40 -9.31
CA VAL A 50 -9.42 10.74 -8.04
C VAL A 50 -9.18 9.24 -8.10
N VAL A 51 -9.41 8.64 -9.26
CA VAL A 51 -9.21 7.20 -9.48
C VAL A 51 -7.72 6.86 -9.59
N ASP A 52 -6.90 7.77 -10.14
CA ASP A 52 -5.45 7.62 -10.22
C ASP A 52 -4.76 7.79 -8.86
N GLU A 53 -5.17 8.79 -8.05
CA GLU A 53 -4.69 8.99 -6.68
C GLU A 53 -5.32 8.03 -5.65
N GLU A 54 -5.96 6.96 -6.09
CA GLU A 54 -6.72 6.09 -5.21
C GLU A 54 -5.82 5.15 -4.38
N ASP A 55 -4.76 5.67 -3.77
CA ASP A 55 -3.98 5.05 -2.70
C ASP A 55 -4.47 5.53 -1.34
N GLU A 56 -5.06 4.60 -0.58
CA GLU A 56 -5.45 4.56 0.86
C GLU A 56 -6.10 5.78 1.56
N ASN A 57 -6.09 6.99 0.98
CA ASN A 57 -6.51 8.26 1.57
C ASN A 57 -7.53 9.02 0.69
N THR A 58 -8.37 8.28 -0.04
CA THR A 58 -9.37 8.81 -0.98
C THR A 58 -10.21 9.95 -0.42
N LEU A 59 -10.56 9.92 0.88
CA LEU A 59 -11.34 10.97 1.52
C LEU A 59 -10.52 12.25 1.80
N GLN A 60 -9.24 12.12 2.18
CA GLN A 60 -8.36 13.26 2.41
C GLN A 60 -7.92 13.90 1.08
N ALA A 61 -7.71 13.08 0.05
CA ALA A 61 -7.46 13.53 -1.31
C ALA A 61 -8.69 14.25 -1.89
N ALA A 62 -9.88 13.65 -1.78
CA ALA A 62 -11.15 14.27 -2.22
C ALA A 62 -11.41 15.61 -1.52
N ARG A 63 -11.26 15.67 -0.19
CA ARG A 63 -11.40 16.93 0.57
C ARG A 63 -10.37 17.95 0.14
N GLY A 64 -9.11 17.55 -0.01
CA GLY A 64 -8.04 18.43 -0.49
C GLY A 64 -8.36 19.06 -1.82
N ARG A 65 -8.94 18.31 -2.75
CA ARG A 65 -9.28 18.79 -4.09
C ARG A 65 -10.47 19.73 -4.12
N ILE A 66 -11.52 19.44 -3.36
CA ILE A 66 -12.66 20.35 -3.22
C ILE A 66 -12.16 21.68 -2.65
N LEU A 67 -11.41 21.61 -1.56
CA LEU A 67 -10.92 22.80 -0.84
C LEU A 67 -9.87 23.57 -1.67
N GLY A 68 -8.98 22.86 -2.37
CA GLY A 68 -8.00 23.45 -3.28
C GLY A 68 -8.65 24.12 -4.49
N THR A 69 -9.74 23.55 -5.02
CA THR A 69 -10.52 24.15 -6.11
C THR A 69 -11.21 25.43 -5.68
N VAL A 70 -11.87 25.40 -4.52
CA VAL A 70 -12.56 26.57 -3.97
C VAL A 70 -11.56 27.66 -3.59
N ALA A 71 -10.50 27.32 -2.85
CA ALA A 71 -9.49 28.28 -2.40
C ALA A 71 -8.66 28.84 -3.57
N GLY A 72 -8.20 27.98 -4.49
CA GLY A 72 -7.43 28.38 -5.66
C GLY A 72 -8.25 29.24 -6.62
N GLY A 73 -9.53 28.90 -6.83
CA GLY A 73 -10.46 29.71 -7.62
C GLY A 73 -10.76 31.06 -6.98
N LEU A 74 -10.99 31.11 -5.66
CA LEU A 74 -11.30 32.35 -4.93
C LEU A 74 -10.10 33.30 -4.88
N VAL A 75 -8.90 32.79 -4.59
CA VAL A 75 -7.67 33.60 -4.58
C VAL A 75 -7.34 34.11 -5.99
N ALA A 76 -7.41 33.23 -7.00
CA ALA A 76 -7.22 33.60 -8.39
C ALA A 76 -8.19 34.71 -8.83
N PHE A 77 -9.46 34.60 -8.43
CA PHE A 77 -10.48 35.59 -8.73
C PHE A 77 -10.21 36.95 -8.07
N ILE A 78 -9.85 36.98 -6.78
CA ILE A 78 -9.49 38.22 -6.08
C ILE A 78 -8.28 38.88 -6.74
N VAL A 79 -7.23 38.11 -7.03
CA VAL A 79 -6.02 38.65 -7.65
C VAL A 79 -6.31 39.15 -9.06
N HIS A 80 -7.17 38.47 -9.82
CA HIS A 80 -7.58 38.90 -11.16
C HIS A 80 -8.20 40.30 -11.19
N THR A 81 -8.86 40.74 -10.10
CA THR A 81 -9.41 42.10 -10.02
C THR A 81 -8.33 43.20 -9.99
N ILE A 82 -7.09 42.84 -9.66
CA ILE A 82 -5.97 43.79 -9.50
C ILE A 82 -4.88 43.54 -10.55
N LEU A 83 -4.63 42.28 -10.89
CA LEU A 83 -3.50 41.82 -11.70
C LEU A 83 -3.96 40.72 -12.68
N THR A 84 -3.67 40.90 -13.97
CA THR A 84 -3.97 39.91 -15.01
C THR A 84 -2.70 39.29 -15.59
N GLY A 85 -2.85 38.15 -16.28
CA GLY A 85 -1.74 37.43 -16.91
C GLY A 85 -0.76 36.77 -15.94
N TRP A 86 0.49 36.58 -16.38
CA TRP A 86 1.51 35.81 -15.68
C TRP A 86 1.84 36.33 -14.27
N MET A 87 1.76 37.65 -14.06
CA MET A 87 1.99 38.25 -12.74
C MET A 87 0.86 37.92 -11.75
N GLY A 88 -0.39 37.88 -12.21
CA GLY A 88 -1.51 37.44 -11.39
C GLY A 88 -1.42 35.96 -11.01
N ILE A 89 -0.92 35.09 -11.90
CA ILE A 89 -0.66 33.67 -11.58
C ILE A 89 0.33 33.55 -10.44
N LEU A 90 1.48 34.26 -10.55
CA LEU A 90 2.54 34.22 -9.55
C LEU A 90 2.01 34.65 -8.18
N VAL A 91 1.34 35.81 -8.10
CA VAL A 91 0.79 36.35 -6.86
C VAL A 91 -0.28 35.43 -6.27
N SER A 92 -1.16 34.89 -7.11
CA SER A 92 -2.20 33.94 -6.67
C SER A 92 -1.62 32.67 -6.08
N LEU A 93 -0.55 32.10 -6.67
CA LEU A 93 0.14 30.94 -6.11
C LEU A 93 0.85 31.29 -4.79
N LEU A 94 1.50 32.46 -4.74
CA LEU A 94 2.22 32.92 -3.55
C LEU A 94 1.30 33.11 -2.34
N ILE A 95 0.01 33.39 -2.57
CA ILE A 95 -1.03 33.47 -1.54
C ILE A 95 -1.65 32.10 -1.25
N SER A 96 -2.03 31.35 -2.30
CA SER A 96 -2.77 30.09 -2.16
C SER A 96 -1.95 28.99 -1.48
N ILE A 97 -0.66 28.88 -1.82
CA ILE A 97 0.23 27.83 -1.30
C ILE A 97 0.41 27.93 0.23
N PRO A 98 0.82 29.07 0.81
CA PRO A 98 0.93 29.19 2.26
C PRO A 98 -0.43 29.11 2.96
N LEU A 99 -1.51 29.61 2.35
CA LEU A 99 -2.86 29.51 2.90
C LEU A 99 -3.28 28.03 3.06
N LEU A 100 -3.13 27.23 2.00
CA LEU A 100 -3.45 25.80 2.02
C LEU A 100 -2.55 25.02 2.98
N ARG A 101 -1.27 25.36 3.08
CA ARG A 101 -0.34 24.75 4.04
C ARG A 101 -0.72 25.08 5.49
N ARG A 102 -1.10 26.33 5.77
CA ARG A 102 -1.53 26.75 7.12
C ARG A 102 -2.82 26.09 7.56
N LEU A 103 -3.73 25.80 6.63
CA LEU A 103 -4.98 25.09 6.88
C LEU A 103 -4.83 23.56 6.93
N GLY A 104 -3.62 23.04 6.68
CA GLY A 104 -3.35 21.59 6.64
C GLY A 104 -3.91 20.88 5.41
N TRP A 105 -4.26 21.61 4.34
CA TRP A 105 -4.85 21.09 3.11
C TRP A 105 -3.80 20.88 2.02
N THR A 106 -2.68 20.25 2.39
CA THR A 106 -1.55 20.02 1.47
C THR A 106 -1.89 19.12 0.29
N SER A 107 -2.88 18.22 0.43
CA SER A 107 -3.39 17.40 -0.67
C SER A 107 -4.10 18.20 -1.77
N GLY A 108 -4.50 19.45 -1.49
CA GLY A 108 -5.16 20.34 -2.46
C GLY A 108 -4.22 21.27 -3.23
N LEU A 109 -2.92 21.24 -2.95
CA LEU A 109 -1.96 22.22 -3.45
C LEU A 109 -1.81 22.16 -4.98
N SER A 110 -1.69 20.94 -5.53
CA SER A 110 -1.58 20.70 -6.97
C SER A 110 -2.83 21.17 -7.70
N THR A 111 -4.00 20.85 -7.15
CA THR A 111 -5.29 21.24 -7.70
C THR A 111 -5.47 22.75 -7.71
N ALA A 112 -5.14 23.43 -6.61
CA ALA A 112 -5.19 24.88 -6.51
C ALA A 112 -4.27 25.54 -7.55
N ALA A 113 -3.05 25.06 -7.71
CA ALA A 113 -2.09 25.61 -8.66
C ALA A 113 -2.56 25.45 -10.13
N VAL A 114 -3.01 24.25 -10.51
CA VAL A 114 -3.56 23.99 -11.85
C VAL A 114 -4.73 24.91 -12.14
N ILE A 115 -5.61 25.12 -11.16
CA ILE A 115 -6.79 25.96 -11.30
C ILE A 115 -6.42 27.43 -11.46
N THR A 116 -5.49 27.94 -10.65
CA THR A 116 -4.97 29.31 -10.80
C THR A 116 -4.34 29.54 -12.18
N ILE A 117 -3.54 28.59 -12.67
CA ILE A 117 -2.92 28.68 -14.00
C ILE A 117 -3.99 28.65 -15.09
N LEU A 118 -4.99 27.79 -14.97
CA LEU A 118 -6.08 27.69 -15.93
C LEU A 118 -6.90 28.99 -16.01
N PHE A 119 -7.21 29.59 -14.84
CA PHE A 119 -8.03 30.80 -14.76
C PHE A 119 -7.33 32.06 -15.27
N LEU A 120 -6.03 32.22 -14.98
CA LEU A 120 -5.30 33.45 -15.33
C LEU A 120 -4.38 33.30 -16.55
N GLY A 121 -4.13 32.07 -17.00
CA GLY A 121 -3.23 31.77 -18.11
C GLY A 121 -3.91 31.64 -19.48
N ILE A 122 -5.23 31.42 -19.54
CA ILE A 122 -5.96 31.25 -20.80
C ILE A 122 -6.83 32.50 -21.08
N PRO A 123 -6.58 33.25 -22.17
CA PRO A 123 -7.25 34.52 -22.47
C PRO A 123 -8.78 34.42 -22.61
N ASP A 124 -9.30 33.32 -23.16
CA ASP A 124 -10.75 33.14 -23.37
C ASP A 124 -11.52 32.93 -22.06
N TYR A 125 -10.85 32.46 -21.01
CA TYR A 125 -11.45 32.31 -19.68
C TYR A 125 -11.33 33.56 -18.81
N ALA A 126 -10.72 34.64 -19.32
CA ALA A 126 -10.56 35.91 -18.60
C ALA A 126 -11.89 36.65 -18.34
N ARG A 127 -13.03 36.18 -18.87
CA ARG A 127 -14.36 36.60 -18.40
C ARG A 127 -14.73 35.83 -17.13
N LEU A 128 -13.95 36.05 -16.07
CA LEU A 128 -14.20 35.49 -14.75
C LEU A 128 -15.48 36.09 -14.18
N ASN A 129 -16.58 35.32 -14.21
CA ASN A 129 -17.82 35.65 -13.51
C ASN A 129 -18.01 34.72 -12.29
N TRP A 130 -18.72 35.21 -11.27
CA TRP A 130 -19.10 34.44 -10.08
C TRP A 130 -19.80 33.12 -10.46
N ASP A 131 -20.67 33.17 -11.46
CA ASP A 131 -21.38 31.99 -11.97
C ASP A 131 -20.42 30.93 -12.53
N TYR A 132 -19.32 31.35 -13.14
CA TYR A 132 -18.35 30.44 -13.72
C TYR A 132 -17.53 29.72 -12.63
N VAL A 133 -17.03 30.46 -11.63
CA VAL A 133 -16.29 29.88 -10.49
C VAL A 133 -17.19 28.95 -9.66
N PHE A 134 -18.45 29.34 -9.47
CA PHE A 134 -19.44 28.52 -8.75
C PHE A 134 -19.77 27.24 -9.52
N ASN A 135 -20.13 27.33 -10.80
CA ASN A 135 -20.42 26.16 -11.63
C ASN A 135 -19.22 25.21 -11.69
N ARG A 136 -17.99 25.73 -11.82
CA ARG A 136 -16.76 24.94 -11.80
C ARG A 136 -16.55 24.19 -10.49
N SER A 137 -16.84 24.82 -9.37
CA SER A 137 -16.74 24.21 -8.04
C SER A 137 -17.76 23.07 -7.90
N VAL A 138 -19.00 23.32 -8.32
CA VAL A 138 -20.08 22.32 -8.33
C VAL A 138 -19.73 21.13 -9.23
N ASP A 139 -19.26 21.36 -10.46
CA ASP A 139 -18.91 20.29 -11.39
C ASP A 139 -17.75 19.43 -10.88
N THR A 140 -16.79 20.03 -10.18
CA THR A 140 -15.67 19.31 -9.54
C THR A 140 -16.17 18.44 -8.38
N VAL A 141 -17.10 18.96 -7.56
CA VAL A 141 -17.74 18.19 -6.49
C VAL A 141 -18.54 17.02 -7.07
N ILE A 142 -19.31 17.23 -8.14
CA ILE A 142 -20.06 16.17 -8.82
C ILE A 142 -19.11 15.09 -9.34
N GLY A 143 -18.04 15.46 -10.05
CA GLY A 143 -17.04 14.50 -10.54
C GLY A 143 -16.40 13.67 -9.41
N ILE A 144 -16.06 14.31 -8.29
CA ILE A 144 -15.53 13.62 -7.10
C ILE A 144 -16.57 12.68 -6.50
N VAL A 145 -17.83 13.10 -6.37
CA VAL A 145 -18.91 12.26 -5.83
C VAL A 145 -19.14 11.04 -6.73
N VAL A 146 -19.19 11.22 -8.05
CA VAL A 146 -19.33 10.09 -8.99
C VAL A 146 -18.17 9.12 -8.86
N ALA A 147 -16.93 9.61 -8.83
CA ALA A 147 -15.75 8.78 -8.64
C ALA A 147 -15.79 8.03 -7.30
N LEU A 148 -16.22 8.68 -6.21
CA LEU A 148 -16.37 8.07 -4.89
C LEU A 148 -17.50 7.03 -4.83
N VAL A 149 -18.61 7.26 -5.53
CA VAL A 149 -19.72 6.29 -5.60
C VAL A 149 -19.30 5.08 -6.43
N MET A 150 -18.72 5.30 -7.61
CA MET A 150 -18.28 4.21 -8.48
C MET A 150 -17.16 3.40 -7.87
N SER A 151 -16.20 4.07 -7.22
CA SER A 151 -15.16 3.36 -6.47
C SER A 151 -15.70 2.48 -5.36
N ARG A 152 -16.70 2.94 -4.63
CA ARG A 152 -17.32 2.17 -3.54
C ARG A 152 -18.18 1.03 -4.07
N LEU A 153 -18.88 1.23 -5.18
CA LEU A 153 -19.81 0.26 -5.75
C LEU A 153 -19.08 -0.88 -6.48
N LEU A 154 -18.05 -0.57 -7.26
CA LEU A 154 -17.34 -1.57 -8.09
C LEU A 154 -16.35 -2.41 -7.28
N TRP A 155 -15.60 -1.79 -6.36
CA TRP A 155 -14.64 -2.49 -5.51
C TRP A 155 -14.55 -1.86 -4.12
N PRO A 156 -15.46 -2.25 -3.19
CA PRO A 156 -15.36 -1.78 -1.81
C PRO A 156 -14.01 -2.19 -1.23
N LYS A 157 -13.21 -1.21 -0.82
CA LYS A 157 -11.89 -1.44 -0.20
C LYS A 157 -12.07 -2.08 1.17
N ASN A 158 -12.06 -3.41 1.22
CA ASN A 158 -12.08 -4.13 2.48
C ASN A 158 -10.65 -4.33 2.99
N ARG A 159 -10.16 -3.36 3.78
CA ARG A 159 -8.79 -3.38 4.34
C ARG A 159 -8.52 -4.60 5.19
N LEU A 160 -9.53 -5.11 5.91
CA LEU A 160 -9.42 -6.35 6.67
C LEU A 160 -9.18 -7.55 5.76
N ALA A 161 -9.94 -7.66 4.67
CA ALA A 161 -9.75 -8.72 3.68
C ALA A 161 -8.35 -8.63 3.04
N ARG A 162 -7.87 -7.42 2.75
CA ARG A 162 -6.52 -7.20 2.23
C ARG A 162 -5.44 -7.62 3.24
N LEU A 163 -5.60 -7.27 4.52
CA LEU A 163 -4.71 -7.72 5.58
C LEU A 163 -4.68 -9.26 5.70
N THR A 164 -5.83 -9.92 5.64
CA THR A 164 -5.89 -11.40 5.65
C THR A 164 -5.23 -12.02 4.42
N GLU A 165 -5.38 -11.40 3.26
CA GLU A 165 -4.74 -11.85 2.01
C GLU A 165 -3.21 -11.71 2.09
N LEU A 166 -2.70 -10.57 2.58
CA LEU A 166 -1.28 -10.34 2.78
C LEU A 166 -0.68 -11.30 3.83
N ASP A 167 -1.40 -11.56 4.93
CA ASP A 167 -0.99 -12.54 5.94
C ASP A 167 -0.88 -13.96 5.34
N ALA A 168 -1.86 -14.38 4.54
CA ALA A 168 -1.82 -15.66 3.85
C ALA A 168 -0.65 -15.74 2.86
N LEU A 169 -0.38 -14.66 2.13
CA LEU A 169 0.74 -14.56 1.21
C LEU A 169 2.09 -14.66 1.93
N GLN A 170 2.27 -13.96 3.06
CA GLN A 170 3.51 -14.05 3.85
C GLN A 170 3.75 -15.47 4.37
N LYS A 171 2.70 -16.19 4.80
CA LYS A 171 2.82 -17.60 5.20
C LYS A 171 3.27 -18.47 4.05
N LYS A 172 2.69 -18.27 2.86
CA LYS A 172 3.05 -19.02 1.66
C LYS A 172 4.50 -18.77 1.26
N LEU A 173 4.97 -17.52 1.30
CA LEU A 173 6.37 -17.17 1.01
C LEU A 173 7.32 -17.79 2.04
N LEU A 174 7.00 -17.70 3.33
CA LEU A 174 7.79 -18.32 4.39
C LEU A 174 7.87 -19.84 4.20
N GLN A 175 6.76 -20.51 3.93
CA GLN A 175 6.72 -21.95 3.68
C GLN A 175 7.55 -22.33 2.45
N GLN A 176 7.38 -21.61 1.34
CA GLN A 176 8.19 -21.82 0.15
C GLN A 176 9.68 -21.70 0.47
N ARG A 177 10.07 -20.71 1.29
CA ARG A 177 11.47 -20.49 1.64
C ARG A 177 12.06 -21.61 2.50
N LEU A 178 11.31 -22.06 3.51
CA LEU A 178 11.73 -23.18 4.36
C LEU A 178 11.89 -24.47 3.53
N ASN A 179 10.99 -24.71 2.58
CA ASN A 179 11.06 -25.88 1.69
C ASN A 179 12.29 -25.84 0.78
N VAL A 180 12.67 -24.67 0.24
CA VAL A 180 13.89 -24.51 -0.56
C VAL A 180 15.13 -24.86 0.27
N HIS A 181 15.23 -24.35 1.49
CA HIS A 181 16.35 -24.69 2.39
C HIS A 181 16.36 -26.17 2.78
N GLN A 182 15.19 -26.76 3.01
CA GLN A 182 15.07 -28.20 3.28
C GLN A 182 15.60 -29.03 2.10
N GLN A 183 15.23 -28.70 0.86
CA GLN A 183 15.67 -29.39 -0.34
C GLN A 183 17.17 -29.21 -0.59
N ALA A 184 17.66 -27.97 -0.49
CA ALA A 184 19.07 -27.62 -0.61
C ALA A 184 19.94 -28.44 0.38
N LEU A 185 19.52 -28.55 1.63
CA LEU A 185 20.23 -29.36 2.64
C LEU A 185 20.17 -30.87 2.40
N LYS A 186 19.10 -31.37 1.78
CA LYS A 186 18.99 -32.78 1.38
C LYS A 186 19.91 -33.12 0.21
N GLN A 187 20.07 -32.19 -0.72
CA GLN A 187 20.85 -32.37 -1.95
C GLN A 187 22.33 -31.97 -1.78
N GLY A 188 22.66 -31.18 -0.76
CA GLY A 188 24.00 -30.63 -0.56
C GLY A 188 24.27 -29.37 -1.39
N GLU A 189 23.30 -28.86 -2.14
CA GLU A 189 23.47 -27.68 -2.98
C GLU A 189 23.08 -26.38 -2.25
N PRO A 190 23.73 -25.25 -2.53
CA PRO A 190 23.38 -23.96 -1.95
C PRO A 190 21.97 -23.51 -2.37
N ALA A 191 21.15 -23.10 -1.41
CA ALA A 191 19.85 -22.48 -1.71
C ALA A 191 20.04 -21.16 -2.47
N GLU A 192 19.16 -20.89 -3.45
CA GLU A 192 19.13 -19.62 -4.18
C GLU A 192 19.00 -18.43 -3.20
N ARG A 193 19.68 -17.32 -3.49
CA ARG A 193 19.64 -16.10 -2.67
C ARG A 193 18.23 -15.52 -2.60
N VAL A 194 17.86 -15.02 -1.43
CA VAL A 194 16.56 -14.36 -1.28
C VAL A 194 16.51 -13.03 -1.97
N ASN A 195 15.47 -12.88 -2.79
CA ASN A 195 14.98 -11.56 -3.14
C ASN A 195 14.16 -11.01 -1.96
N ALA A 196 14.77 -10.10 -1.19
CA ALA A 196 14.13 -9.48 -0.03
C ALA A 196 13.01 -8.49 -0.41
N GLY A 197 12.92 -8.09 -1.69
CA GLY A 197 11.97 -7.09 -2.17
C GLY A 197 10.51 -7.44 -1.88
N PRO A 198 9.99 -8.58 -2.36
CA PRO A 198 8.58 -8.96 -2.16
C PRO A 198 8.20 -9.14 -0.68
N LEU A 199 9.12 -9.72 0.09
CA LEU A 199 9.01 -9.97 1.52
C LEU A 199 8.89 -8.65 2.32
N THR A 200 9.75 -7.69 2.00
CA THR A 200 9.75 -6.37 2.64
C THR A 200 8.54 -5.54 2.20
N HIS A 201 8.19 -5.57 0.91
CA HIS A 201 7.05 -4.81 0.38
C HIS A 201 5.74 -5.22 1.04
N THR A 202 5.48 -6.52 1.14
CA THR A 202 4.26 -7.04 1.76
C THR A 202 4.17 -6.67 3.25
N LEU A 203 5.31 -6.69 3.95
CA LEU A 203 5.37 -6.28 5.36
C LEU A 203 5.08 -4.77 5.50
N LEU A 204 5.68 -3.92 4.67
CA LEU A 204 5.43 -2.48 4.68
C LEU A 204 3.97 -2.15 4.36
N GLU A 205 3.35 -2.86 3.41
CA GLU A 205 1.93 -2.71 3.09
C GLU A 205 1.05 -3.08 4.30
N MET A 206 1.33 -4.21 4.96
CA MET A 206 0.65 -4.60 6.20
C MET A 206 0.83 -3.56 7.32
N GLU A 207 2.04 -3.01 7.48
CA GLU A 207 2.33 -1.98 8.48
C GLU A 207 1.54 -0.70 8.23
N ARG A 208 1.48 -0.24 6.97
CA ARG A 208 0.71 0.93 6.55
C ARG A 208 -0.78 0.73 6.83
N LEU A 209 -1.31 -0.44 6.51
CA LEU A 209 -2.72 -0.78 6.77
C LEU A 209 -3.05 -0.82 8.26
N VAL A 210 -2.14 -1.34 9.09
CA VAL A 210 -2.30 -1.39 10.56
C VAL A 210 -2.11 -0.02 11.22
N SER A 211 -1.14 0.78 10.79
CA SER A 211 -0.86 2.11 11.36
C SER A 211 -1.95 3.13 11.02
N THR A 212 -2.55 3.04 9.83
CA THR A 212 -3.66 3.91 9.40
C THR A 212 -5.02 3.48 10.00
N SER A 213 -5.03 2.53 10.95
CA SER A 213 -6.26 1.97 11.52
C SER A 213 -7.12 2.96 12.32
N SER A 214 -6.53 4.03 12.85
CA SER A 214 -7.23 5.06 13.64
C SER A 214 -8.30 5.82 12.84
N ASN A 215 -8.17 5.88 11.52
CA ASN A 215 -9.10 6.62 10.64
C ASN A 215 -10.27 5.76 10.13
N LEU A 216 -10.37 4.50 10.55
CA LEU A 216 -11.42 3.57 10.08
C LEU A 216 -12.71 3.64 10.91
N PRO A 217 -13.85 3.16 10.35
CA PRO A 217 -15.08 2.99 11.11
C PRO A 217 -14.87 2.13 12.37
N SER A 218 -15.61 2.45 13.44
CA SER A 218 -15.48 1.78 14.74
C SER A 218 -15.69 0.26 14.68
N SER A 219 -16.54 -0.24 13.77
CA SER A 219 -16.73 -1.67 13.53
C SER A 219 -15.46 -2.36 13.02
N THR A 220 -14.76 -1.74 12.08
CA THR A 220 -13.50 -2.24 11.52
C THR A 220 -12.38 -2.18 12.54
N GLN A 221 -12.29 -1.11 13.33
CA GLN A 221 -11.32 -1.01 14.43
C GLN A 221 -11.51 -2.13 15.48
N ARG A 222 -12.77 -2.42 15.84
CA ARG A 222 -13.10 -3.53 16.75
C ARG A 222 -12.68 -4.87 16.17
N ALA A 223 -13.02 -5.15 14.91
CA ALA A 223 -12.62 -6.38 14.24
C ALA A 223 -11.08 -6.52 14.15
N MET A 224 -10.36 -5.43 13.88
CA MET A 224 -8.88 -5.45 13.87
C MET A 224 -8.29 -5.78 15.25
N THR A 225 -8.92 -5.27 16.31
CA THR A 225 -8.51 -5.51 17.70
C THR A 225 -8.81 -6.95 18.11
N GLN A 226 -9.99 -7.46 17.76
CA GLN A 226 -10.39 -8.85 18.01
C GLN A 226 -9.44 -9.84 17.33
N GLN A 227 -9.05 -9.56 16.08
CA GLN A 227 -8.07 -10.37 15.35
C GLN A 227 -6.61 -10.09 15.74
N ARG A 228 -6.37 -9.25 16.76
CA ARG A 228 -5.04 -8.97 17.34
C ARG A 228 -3.97 -8.61 16.29
N TRP A 229 -4.36 -7.83 15.28
CA TRP A 229 -3.46 -7.50 14.15
C TRP A 229 -2.16 -6.80 14.57
N ARG A 230 -2.19 -6.01 15.65
CA ARG A 230 -0.96 -5.41 16.23
C ARG A 230 0.04 -6.49 16.70
N GLN A 231 -0.45 -7.53 17.37
CA GLN A 231 0.40 -8.64 17.84
C GLN A 231 0.90 -9.49 16.66
N ARG A 232 0.03 -9.78 15.68
CA ARG A 232 0.43 -10.44 14.43
C ARG A 232 1.54 -9.68 13.72
N MET A 233 1.43 -8.36 13.65
CA MET A 233 2.43 -7.53 13.00
C MET A 233 3.78 -7.58 13.70
N LEU A 234 3.80 -7.54 15.04
CA LEU A 234 5.03 -7.68 15.82
C LEU A 234 5.70 -9.05 15.61
N LEU A 235 4.89 -10.12 15.58
CA LEU A 235 5.38 -11.47 15.29
C LEU A 235 5.97 -11.54 13.89
N TRP A 236 5.31 -10.97 12.88
CA TRP A 236 5.81 -10.94 11.51
C TRP A 236 7.13 -10.19 11.36
N HIS A 237 7.29 -9.04 12.01
CA HIS A 237 8.56 -8.33 12.04
C HIS A 237 9.67 -9.19 12.63
N ALA A 238 9.43 -9.78 13.80
CA ALA A 238 10.40 -10.67 14.44
C ALA A 238 10.75 -11.86 13.53
N LEU A 239 9.75 -12.48 12.90
CA LEU A 239 9.94 -13.61 11.99
C LEU A 239 10.80 -13.23 10.79
N HIS A 240 10.54 -12.09 10.17
CA HIS A 240 11.32 -11.59 9.03
C HIS A 240 12.78 -11.35 9.41
N THR A 241 13.02 -10.63 10.52
CA THR A 241 14.39 -10.36 10.97
C THR A 241 15.16 -11.66 11.22
N ARG A 242 14.53 -12.65 11.87
CA ARG A 242 15.14 -13.96 12.14
C ARG A 242 15.36 -14.77 10.87
N LEU A 243 14.44 -14.72 9.91
CA LEU A 243 14.59 -15.38 8.62
C LEU A 243 15.81 -14.84 7.86
N PHE A 244 15.99 -13.53 7.78
CA PHE A 244 17.15 -12.93 7.11
C PHE A 244 18.48 -13.25 7.82
N LEU A 245 18.49 -13.29 9.16
CA LEU A 245 19.66 -13.72 9.92
C LEU A 245 20.00 -15.19 9.65
N MET A 246 18.99 -16.06 9.68
CA MET A 246 19.13 -17.47 9.33
C MET A 246 19.68 -17.63 7.93
N GLU A 247 19.19 -16.89 6.94
CA GLU A 247 19.68 -16.96 5.56
C GLU A 247 21.15 -16.60 5.42
N ARG A 248 21.60 -15.56 6.11
CA ARG A 248 23.02 -15.19 6.13
C ARG A 248 23.88 -16.28 6.76
N LEU A 249 23.40 -16.91 7.83
CA LEU A 249 24.10 -18.03 8.47
C LEU A 249 24.11 -19.27 7.57
N MET A 250 23.01 -19.54 6.86
CA MET A 250 22.91 -20.63 5.89
C MET A 250 23.85 -20.42 4.69
N GLU A 251 23.96 -19.19 4.16
CA GLU A 251 24.94 -18.89 3.09
C GLU A 251 26.39 -19.11 3.56
N ARG A 252 26.69 -18.82 4.83
CA ARG A 252 27.99 -19.13 5.42
C ARG A 252 28.20 -20.64 5.59
N TYR A 253 27.15 -21.36 6.01
CA TYR A 253 27.16 -22.81 6.11
C TYR A 253 27.45 -23.48 4.76
N TYR A 254 26.69 -23.15 3.70
CA TYR A 254 26.90 -23.71 2.36
C TYR A 254 28.29 -23.38 1.78
N ARG A 255 28.88 -22.23 2.13
CA ARG A 255 30.26 -21.89 1.71
C ARG A 255 31.32 -22.74 2.39
N GLN A 256 31.05 -23.26 3.57
CA GLN A 256 32.02 -23.97 4.39
C GLN A 256 31.76 -25.48 4.41
N HIS A 257 30.58 -25.94 4.01
CA HIS A 257 30.16 -27.33 4.01
C HIS A 257 29.42 -27.64 2.69
N ASP A 258 29.97 -28.57 1.92
CA ASP A 258 29.47 -29.01 0.60
C ASP A 258 28.80 -30.41 0.67
N GLN A 259 28.43 -30.84 1.88
CA GLN A 259 27.82 -32.14 2.14
C GLN A 259 26.37 -31.98 2.61
N PRO A 260 25.49 -32.92 2.23
CA PRO A 260 24.10 -32.91 2.68
C PRO A 260 24.04 -33.08 4.21
N SER A 261 23.24 -32.25 4.87
CA SER A 261 22.99 -32.37 6.32
C SER A 261 21.54 -32.82 6.57
N PRO A 262 21.33 -34.14 6.74
CA PRO A 262 19.99 -34.68 7.00
C PRO A 262 19.44 -34.18 8.34
N GLN A 263 20.28 -33.97 9.37
CA GLN A 263 19.86 -33.43 10.66
C GLN A 263 19.31 -32.01 10.54
N LEU A 264 20.00 -31.13 9.82
CA LEU A 264 19.59 -29.73 9.65
C LEU A 264 18.37 -29.63 8.71
N SER A 265 18.28 -30.51 7.70
CA SER A 265 17.10 -30.58 6.81
C SER A 265 15.81 -30.93 7.55
N ARG A 266 15.85 -31.84 8.55
CA ARG A 266 14.68 -32.22 9.35
C ARG A 266 14.11 -31.06 10.17
N GLN A 267 14.91 -30.05 10.48
CA GLN A 267 14.49 -28.92 11.29
C GLN A 267 13.63 -27.91 10.51
N PHE A 268 13.76 -27.94 9.19
CA PHE A 268 12.91 -27.20 8.26
C PHE A 268 11.67 -27.98 7.85
N ASP A 269 11.61 -29.28 8.14
CA ASP A 269 10.44 -30.12 7.92
C ASP A 269 9.35 -29.81 8.95
N ARG A 270 8.14 -29.52 8.47
CA ARG A 270 6.97 -29.15 9.30
C ARG A 270 6.04 -30.33 9.60
N THR A 271 6.37 -31.55 9.14
CA THR A 271 5.47 -32.72 9.22
C THR A 271 5.16 -33.26 10.63
N PRO A 272 6.02 -33.15 11.67
CA PRO A 272 5.60 -33.45 13.03
C PRO A 272 5.09 -32.20 13.76
N PRO A 273 4.21 -32.34 14.78
CA PRO A 273 3.89 -31.22 15.66
C PRO A 273 5.18 -30.71 16.26
N LEU A 274 5.36 -29.40 16.11
CA LEU A 274 6.47 -28.63 16.63
C LEU A 274 6.63 -28.86 18.16
N HIS A 275 7.34 -29.91 18.57
CA HIS A 275 7.67 -30.23 19.98
C HIS A 275 8.92 -29.46 20.42
N TRP A 276 8.98 -28.98 21.66
CA TRP A 276 10.15 -28.25 22.16
C TRP A 276 11.31 -29.23 22.30
N GLU A 277 12.30 -29.09 21.44
CA GLU A 277 13.54 -29.85 21.51
C GLU A 277 14.66 -28.88 21.15
N ARG A 278 15.65 -28.76 22.05
CA ARG A 278 16.81 -27.91 21.80
C ARG A 278 17.57 -28.51 20.62
N LEU A 279 17.72 -27.74 19.55
CA LEU A 279 18.48 -28.15 18.39
C LEU A 279 19.91 -28.47 18.81
N GLN A 280 20.39 -29.68 18.54
CA GLN A 280 21.79 -30.04 18.69
C GLN A 280 22.31 -30.49 17.33
N LEU A 281 23.14 -29.67 16.70
CA LEU A 281 23.79 -29.95 15.42
C LEU A 281 25.14 -30.61 15.70
N THR A 282 25.11 -31.91 15.98
CA THR A 282 26.29 -32.69 16.33
C THR A 282 27.27 -32.82 15.16
N GLU A 283 26.78 -32.70 13.91
CA GLU A 283 27.57 -32.74 12.67
C GLU A 283 28.55 -31.56 12.52
N LEU A 284 28.27 -30.42 13.17
CA LEU A 284 29.08 -29.20 13.09
C LEU A 284 30.12 -29.06 14.21
N ASN A 285 30.23 -30.06 15.09
CA ASN A 285 30.93 -29.94 16.37
C ASN A 285 32.46 -29.77 16.23
N ASP A 286 33.07 -30.38 15.20
CA ASP A 286 34.53 -30.49 15.12
C ASP A 286 35.23 -29.34 14.36
N HIS A 287 34.48 -28.49 13.64
CA HIS A 287 35.10 -27.52 12.72
C HIS A 287 34.65 -26.07 12.91
N LEU A 288 33.42 -25.78 13.39
CA LEU A 288 32.89 -24.40 13.46
C LEU A 288 31.88 -24.19 14.62
N PRO A 289 32.33 -24.19 15.89
CA PRO A 289 31.45 -24.12 17.06
C PRO A 289 30.61 -22.84 17.12
N ALA A 290 31.15 -21.69 16.68
CA ALA A 290 30.42 -20.42 16.69
C ALA A 290 29.26 -20.39 15.67
N LEU A 291 29.46 -20.97 14.47
CA LEU A 291 28.41 -21.06 13.45
C LEU A 291 27.30 -22.00 13.91
N ARG A 292 27.68 -23.13 14.52
CA ARG A 292 26.77 -24.10 15.11
C ARG A 292 25.84 -23.46 16.13
N ILE A 293 26.41 -22.80 17.16
CA ILE A 293 25.64 -22.15 18.22
C ILE A 293 24.70 -21.09 17.65
N ALA A 294 25.17 -20.30 16.68
CA ALA A 294 24.35 -19.28 16.03
C ALA A 294 23.17 -19.87 15.26
N LEU A 295 23.40 -20.94 14.48
CA LEU A 295 22.35 -21.65 13.73
C LEU A 295 21.34 -22.31 14.68
N GLU A 296 21.80 -23.01 15.72
CA GLU A 296 20.94 -23.62 16.74
C GLU A 296 20.04 -22.58 17.39
N GLY A 297 20.60 -21.43 17.80
CA GLY A 297 19.85 -20.33 18.40
C GLY A 297 18.81 -19.74 17.44
N GLN A 298 19.21 -19.37 16.23
CA GLN A 298 18.31 -18.71 15.28
C GLN A 298 17.20 -19.63 14.78
N ILE A 299 17.49 -20.90 14.50
CA ILE A 299 16.46 -21.87 14.08
C ILE A 299 15.49 -22.13 15.23
N THR A 300 15.97 -22.24 16.47
CA THR A 300 15.11 -22.44 17.65
C THR A 300 14.17 -21.26 17.85
N GLU A 301 14.67 -20.02 17.80
CA GLU A 301 13.85 -18.80 17.92
C GLU A 301 12.84 -18.68 16.77
N LEU A 302 13.24 -18.99 15.53
CA LEU A 302 12.35 -18.96 14.37
C LEU A 302 11.20 -19.97 14.51
N ARG A 303 11.49 -21.19 14.97
CA ARG A 303 10.46 -22.21 15.27
C ARG A 303 9.54 -21.76 16.40
N TRP A 304 10.07 -21.10 17.42
CA TRP A 304 9.27 -20.55 18.52
C TRP A 304 8.31 -19.44 18.05
N LEU A 305 8.78 -18.52 17.20
CA LEU A 305 7.94 -17.47 16.61
C LEU A 305 6.83 -18.05 15.73
N MET A 306 7.15 -19.04 14.90
CA MET A 306 6.17 -19.75 14.07
C MET A 306 5.09 -20.44 14.91
N ARG A 307 5.46 -21.07 16.03
CA ARG A 307 4.48 -21.64 16.98
C ARG A 307 3.62 -20.57 17.62
N SER A 308 4.23 -19.46 18.04
CA SER A 308 3.52 -18.35 18.67
C SER A 308 2.48 -17.74 17.72
N GLN A 309 2.82 -17.64 16.44
CA GLN A 309 1.88 -17.22 15.40
C GLN A 309 0.74 -18.23 15.19
N ALA A 310 1.05 -19.54 15.13
CA ALA A 310 0.02 -20.58 15.01
C ALA A 310 -0.93 -20.63 16.22
N ARG A 311 -0.40 -20.46 17.45
CA ARG A 311 -1.22 -20.37 18.68
C ARG A 311 -2.11 -19.13 18.68
N LEU A 312 -1.59 -17.99 18.22
CA LEU A 312 -2.37 -16.77 18.09
C LEU A 312 -3.53 -16.96 17.12
N GLU A 313 -3.31 -17.66 16.01
CA GLU A 313 -4.37 -18.01 15.04
C GLU A 313 -5.44 -18.91 15.65
N GLN A 314 -5.03 -19.98 16.34
CA GLN A 314 -5.96 -20.87 17.03
C GLN A 314 -6.80 -20.13 18.09
N ALA A 315 -6.21 -19.17 18.82
CA ALA A 315 -6.93 -18.39 19.82
C ALA A 315 -7.95 -17.39 19.24
N ILE A 316 -7.86 -17.08 17.95
CA ILE A 316 -8.74 -16.12 17.25
C ILE A 316 -9.83 -16.85 16.46
N THR A 317 -9.61 -18.12 16.11
CA THR A 317 -10.57 -18.93 15.35
C THR A 317 -11.46 -19.69 16.34
N PRO A 318 -12.79 -19.49 16.34
CA PRO A 318 -13.70 -20.10 17.32
C PRO A 318 -13.78 -21.63 17.22
#